data_AF-A0ABD0P3B4-F1
#
_entry.id   AF-A0ABD0P3B4-F1
#
_cell.length_a   1.000
_cell.length_b   1.000
_cell.length_c   1.000
_cell.angle_alpha   90.00
_cell.angle_beta   90.00
_cell.angle_gamma   90.00
#
_symmetry.space_group_name_H-M   'P 1'
#
loop_
_entity.id
_entity.type
_entity.pdbx_description
1 polymer ?
#
loop_
_entity_poly.entity_id
_entity_poly.type
_entity_poly.pdbx_seq_one_letter_code
_entity_poly.pdbx_strand_id
1 'polypeptide(L)'
;MGEIKVALKKEMKTEGEQLVLEILQCRNITYKFKSPDHLPDLYVKLYVVNVATQKRIIKKKTRVCRHDREPSFNETFRFNLNPVGHSIQ
;
A
#
# COMPACT_ATOMS: atom_id res chain seq x y z
N MET A 1 -2.03 8.25 17.09
CA MET A 1 -2.20 7.12 16.16
C MET A 1 -2.35 7.75 14.78
N GLY A 2 -1.51 7.37 13.81
CA GLY A 2 -1.52 7.99 12.48
C GLY A 2 -2.61 7.43 11.57
N GLU A 3 -2.84 8.14 10.48
CA GLU A 3 -3.88 7.84 9.50
C GLU A 3 -3.26 7.67 8.11
N ILE A 4 -3.84 6.80 7.30
CA ILE A 4 -3.49 6.61 5.89
C ILE A 4 -4.73 6.78 5.03
N LYS A 5 -4.65 7.66 4.05
CA LYS A 5 -5.67 7.84 3.02
C LYS A 5 -5.32 6.96 1.82
N VAL A 6 -6.25 6.07 1.48
CA VAL A 6 -6.15 5.19 0.31
C VAL A 6 -7.43 5.25 -0.49
N ALA A 7 -7.34 4.95 -1.79
CA ALA A 7 -8.49 4.66 -2.62
C ALA A 7 -8.39 3.23 -3.16
N LEU A 8 -9.49 2.51 -3.14
CA LEU A 8 -9.57 1.14 -3.65
C LEU A 8 -10.67 1.06 -4.70
N LYS A 9 -10.35 0.49 -5.85
CA LYS A 9 -11.28 0.31 -6.96
C LYS A 9 -11.11 -1.07 -7.57
N LYS A 10 -12.23 -1.72 -7.88
CA LYS A 10 -12.25 -2.91 -8.73
C LYS A 10 -12.58 -2.48 -10.16
N GLU A 11 -11.79 -2.90 -11.12
CA GLU A 11 -11.98 -2.62 -12.55
C GLU A 11 -12.18 -3.94 -13.30
N MET A 12 -13.16 -4.01 -14.20
CA MET A 12 -13.28 -5.09 -15.17
C MET A 12 -12.58 -4.65 -16.46
N LYS A 13 -11.64 -5.44 -16.96
CA LYS A 13 -10.98 -5.23 -18.25
C LYS A 13 -11.14 -6.46 -19.14
N THR A 14 -10.80 -6.31 -20.42
CA THR A 14 -10.83 -7.41 -21.39
C THR A 14 -9.98 -8.61 -20.95
N GLU A 15 -8.87 -8.35 -20.24
CA GLU A 15 -7.93 -9.37 -19.73
C GLU A 15 -8.32 -9.93 -18.35
N GLY A 16 -9.45 -9.48 -17.78
CA GLY A 16 -9.95 -9.93 -16.47
C GLY A 16 -10.14 -8.79 -15.47
N GLU A 17 -10.45 -9.17 -14.23
CA GLU A 17 -10.66 -8.24 -13.13
C GLU A 17 -9.33 -7.69 -12.60
N GLN A 18 -9.28 -6.41 -12.25
CA GLN A 18 -8.15 -5.76 -11.60
C GLN A 18 -8.56 -5.09 -10.31
N LEU A 19 -7.75 -5.26 -9.27
CA LEU A 19 -7.78 -4.41 -8.07
C LEU A 19 -6.78 -3.27 -8.24
N VAL A 20 -7.28 -2.04 -8.11
CA VAL A 20 -6.50 -0.81 -8.18
C VAL A 20 -6.47 -0.19 -6.78
N LEU A 21 -5.27 -0.02 -6.23
CA LEU A 21 -5.03 0.59 -4.93
C LEU A 21 -4.18 1.83 -5.10
N GLU A 22 -4.70 2.97 -4.68
CA GLU A 22 -3.97 4.23 -4.64
C GLU A 22 -3.59 4.55 -3.21
N ILE A 23 -2.29 4.70 -2.97
CA ILE A 23 -1.76 5.23 -1.71
C ILE A 23 -1.63 6.74 -1.88
N LEU A 24 -2.45 7.51 -1.17
CA LEU A 24 -2.54 8.95 -1.36
C LEU A 24 -1.64 9.69 -0.39
N GLN A 25 -1.95 9.63 0.89
CA GLN A 25 -1.24 10.40 1.91
C GLN A 25 -1.29 9.70 3.26
N CYS A 26 -0.26 9.87 4.08
CA CYS A 26 -0.33 9.59 5.51
C CYS A 26 -0.28 10.89 6.32
N ARG A 27 -0.97 10.94 7.47
CA ARG A 27 -0.97 12.08 8.39
C ARG A 27 -0.87 11.61 9.83
N ASN A 28 -0.45 12.50 10.73
CA ASN A 28 -0.40 12.25 12.18
C ASN A 28 0.37 10.97 12.56
N ILE A 29 1.31 10.51 11.72
CA ILE A 29 2.07 9.30 12.01
C ILE A 29 2.92 9.55 13.24
N THR A 30 2.83 8.64 14.20
CA THR A 30 3.61 8.70 15.42
C THR A 30 4.95 8.03 15.19
N TYR A 31 6.03 8.71 15.55
CA TYR A 31 7.37 8.14 15.51
C TYR A 31 8.02 8.29 16.88
N LYS A 32 8.80 7.28 17.29
CA LYS A 32 9.55 7.32 18.55
C LYS A 32 10.89 8.00 18.28
N PHE A 33 10.98 9.31 18.53
CA PHE A 33 12.24 10.04 18.35
C PHE A 33 13.00 10.22 19.66
N LYS A 34 14.31 10.44 19.53
CA LYS A 34 15.16 11.01 20.59
C LYS A 34 15.23 12.53 20.51
N SER A 35 14.94 13.14 19.34
CA SER A 35 14.92 14.59 19.13
C SER A 35 13.89 15.01 18.06
N PRO A 36 13.33 16.23 18.12
CA PRO A 36 12.25 16.69 17.22
C PRO A 36 12.67 16.94 15.77
N ASP A 37 13.97 17.17 15.54
CA ASP A 37 14.51 17.62 14.25
C ASP A 37 14.89 16.48 13.30
N HIS A 38 14.91 15.24 13.79
CA HIS A 38 15.29 14.08 12.99
C HIS A 38 14.05 13.31 12.53
N LEU A 39 13.35 13.84 11.54
CA LEU A 39 12.23 13.14 10.91
C LEU A 39 12.71 11.88 10.16
N PRO A 40 11.91 10.81 10.09
CA PRO A 40 12.33 9.55 9.49
C PRO A 40 12.05 9.55 7.99
N ASP A 41 12.71 8.63 7.30
CA ASP A 41 12.39 8.25 5.93
C ASP A 41 11.20 7.28 5.93
N LEU A 42 10.14 7.62 5.18
CA LEU A 42 8.86 6.92 5.21
C LEU A 42 8.51 6.27 3.89
N TYR A 43 7.92 5.10 3.98
CA TYR A 43 7.35 4.39 2.84
C TYR A 43 6.21 3.49 3.31
N VAL A 44 5.28 3.18 2.42
CA VAL A 44 4.21 2.21 2.66
C VAL A 44 4.59 0.89 2.03
N LYS A 45 4.45 -0.21 2.79
CA LYS A 45 4.66 -1.57 2.31
C LYS A 45 3.31 -2.26 2.17
N LEU A 46 3.06 -2.80 1.00
CA LEU A 46 1.80 -3.45 0.65
C LEU A 46 2.03 -4.95 0.55
N TYR A 47 1.13 -5.71 1.17
CA TYR A 47 1.06 -7.14 1.00
C TYR A 47 -0.33 -7.50 0.52
N VAL A 48 -0.39 -8.31 -0.53
CA VAL A 48 -1.61 -9.05 -0.85
C VAL A 48 -1.48 -10.41 -0.16
N VAL A 49 -2.57 -10.86 0.45
CA VAL A 49 -2.63 -12.10 1.21
C VAL A 49 -3.79 -12.93 0.69
N ASN A 50 -3.54 -14.20 0.41
CA ASN A 50 -4.62 -15.13 0.15
C ASN A 50 -5.29 -15.46 1.50
N VAL A 51 -6.56 -15.09 1.66
CA VAL A 51 -7.28 -15.23 2.94
C VAL A 51 -7.45 -16.70 3.35
N ALA A 52 -7.61 -17.62 2.39
CA ALA A 52 -7.80 -19.04 2.68
C ALA A 52 -6.50 -19.71 3.19
N THR A 53 -5.35 -19.38 2.61
CA THR A 53 -4.06 -20.01 2.96
C THR A 53 -3.22 -19.17 3.91
N GLN A 54 -3.61 -17.92 4.18
CA GLN A 54 -2.84 -16.91 4.92
C GLN A 54 -1.43 -16.62 4.34
N LYS A 55 -1.15 -17.11 3.12
CA LYS A 55 0.13 -16.86 2.45
C LYS A 55 0.17 -15.45 1.88
N ARG A 56 1.32 -14.79 2.02
CA ARG A 56 1.63 -13.54 1.33
C ARG A 56 2.07 -13.85 -0.08
N ILE A 57 1.48 -13.15 -1.04
CA ILE A 57 1.55 -13.55 -2.45
C ILE A 57 2.21 -12.50 -3.33
N ILE A 58 2.01 -11.23 -2.97
CA ILE A 58 2.62 -10.09 -3.62
C ILE A 58 3.07 -9.16 -2.51
N LYS A 59 4.28 -8.61 -2.69
CA LYS A 59 4.85 -7.57 -1.85
C LYS A 59 5.26 -6.41 -2.74
N LYS A 60 4.72 -5.22 -2.48
CA LYS A 60 5.12 -3.98 -3.13
C LYS A 60 5.45 -2.93 -2.07
N LYS A 61 6.11 -1.85 -2.47
CA LYS A 61 6.32 -0.67 -1.62
C LYS A 61 6.21 0.59 -2.46
N THR A 62 5.86 1.69 -1.82
CA THR A 62 5.95 3.01 -2.42
C THR A 62 7.40 3.46 -2.55
N ARG A 63 7.63 4.61 -3.19
CA ARG A 63 8.87 5.36 -3.00
C ARG A 63 9.05 5.75 -1.53
N VAL A 64 10.28 6.12 -1.20
CA VAL A 64 10.63 6.66 0.11
C VAL A 64 10.47 8.18 0.08
N CYS A 65 9.70 8.73 1.02
CA CYS A 65 9.61 10.17 1.28
C CYS A 65 10.50 10.50 2.48
N ARG A 66 11.47 11.40 2.30
CA ARG A 66 12.47 11.72 3.32
C ARG A 66 12.05 12.91 4.15
N HIS A 67 12.21 12.80 5.47
CA HIS A 67 11.97 13.89 6.43
C HIS A 67 10.61 14.58 6.28
N ASP A 68 9.57 13.84 5.91
CA ASP A 68 8.22 14.36 5.64
C ASP A 68 7.26 13.91 6.76
N ARG A 69 6.57 14.87 7.39
CA ARG A 69 5.59 14.60 8.46
C ARG A 69 4.27 14.07 7.92
N GLU A 70 3.92 14.42 6.68
CA GLU A 70 2.65 14.08 6.06
C GLU A 70 2.84 13.59 4.61
N PRO A 71 3.59 12.49 4.42
CA PRO A 71 4.06 12.07 3.11
C PRO A 71 2.90 11.84 2.16
N SER A 72 2.96 12.52 1.02
CA SER A 72 2.05 12.32 -0.10
C SER A 72 2.69 11.36 -1.09
N PHE A 73 2.12 10.17 -1.24
CA PHE A 73 2.60 9.15 -2.16
C PHE A 73 1.98 9.35 -3.53
N ASN A 74 0.65 9.42 -3.66
CA ASN A 74 -0.05 9.44 -4.94
C ASN A 74 0.42 8.31 -5.88
N GLU A 75 0.61 7.11 -5.34
CA GLU A 75 1.10 5.95 -6.08
C GLU A 75 0.00 4.91 -6.28
N THR A 76 -0.20 4.50 -7.54
CA THR A 76 -1.19 3.50 -7.93
C THR A 76 -0.55 2.13 -8.11
N PHE A 77 -1.12 1.13 -7.44
CA PHE A 77 -0.78 -0.29 -7.59
C PHE A 77 -1.94 -1.03 -8.22
N ARG A 78 -1.66 -1.80 -9.27
CA ARG A 78 -2.62 -2.65 -9.97
C ARG A 78 -2.29 -4.12 -9.72
N PHE A 79 -3.31 -4.91 -9.41
CA PHE A 79 -3.23 -6.35 -9.18
C PHE A 79 -4.28 -7.04 -10.03
N ASN A 80 -3.89 -8.02 -10.85
CA ASN A 80 -4.83 -8.85 -11.58
C ASN A 80 -5.51 -9.82 -10.59
N LEU A 81 -6.82 -10.00 -10.74
CA LEU A 81 -7.66 -10.91 -9.97
C LEU A 81 -8.15 -12.02 -10.93
N ASN A 82 -7.50 -13.19 -10.95
CA ASN A 82 -7.98 -14.32 -11.75
C ASN A 82 -9.30 -14.88 -11.19
N PRO A 83 -10.28 -15.20 -12.07
CA PRO A 83 -11.61 -15.70 -11.70
C PRO A 83 -11.62 -17.14 -11.17
N VAL A 84 -10.55 -17.92 -11.36
CA VAL A 84 -10.41 -19.29 -10.78
C VAL A 84 -10.12 -19.24 -9.27
N GLY A 85 -10.08 -18.04 -8.69
CA GLY A 85 -9.48 -17.84 -7.39
C GLY A 85 -7.98 -17.98 -7.55
N HIS A 86 -7.25 -16.90 -7.32
CA HIS A 86 -5.85 -17.04 -7.04
C HIS A 86 -5.68 -17.81 -5.72
N SER A 87 -5.68 -19.15 -5.77
CA SER A 87 -4.56 -19.84 -5.15
C SER A 87 -3.31 -19.25 -5.79
N ILE A 88 -2.35 -18.94 -4.96
CA ILE A 88 -1.10 -18.39 -5.43
C ILE A 88 -0.21 -19.58 -5.35
N GLN A 89 0.12 -20.09 -6.53
CA GLN A 89 1.11 -21.15 -6.63
C GLN A 89 2.36 -20.74 -5.86
#